data_AF-A0A956SLA4-F1
#
_entry.id   AF-A0A956SLA4-F1
#
_cell.length_a   1.000
_cell.length_b   1.000
_cell.length_c   1.000
_cell.angle_alpha   90.00
_cell.angle_beta   90.00
_cell.angle_gamma   90.00
#
_symmetry.space_group_name_H-M   'P 1'
#
loop_
_entity.id
_entity.type
_entity.pdbx_description
1 polymer ?
#
loop_
_entity_poly.entity_id
_entity_poly.type
_entity_poly.pdbx_seq_one_letter_code
_entity_poly.pdbx_strand_id
1 'polypeptide(L)'
;PPINVRFLFEGEEECGGEVVFDLLAAEPERTRVDAVLVADMGYFAPGRPAVYTALRGICYTELTVRTLQRDLHSGHYGGVAPNAIETLCRMLTDLKSRSGRIRVPKLYKSIEKPSKAERKGWASLPFDEAAYLEHEVTGKALTGLEGFSVFERTWALPSFEIHGIRGGFTGEG
;
A
#
# COMPACT_ATOMS: atom_id res chain seq x y z
N PRO A 1 -17.58 -4.46 36.83
CA PRO A 1 -16.60 -3.64 36.07
C PRO A 1 -17.33 -2.40 35.53
N PRO A 2 -16.65 -1.28 35.27
CA PRO A 2 -17.30 -0.03 34.84
C PRO A 2 -17.84 -0.07 33.40
N ILE A 3 -17.48 -1.09 32.61
CA ILE A 3 -17.90 -1.29 31.23
C ILE A 3 -18.20 -2.76 30.95
N ASN A 4 -19.00 -3.02 29.92
CA ASN A 4 -19.18 -4.33 29.31
C ASN A 4 -18.13 -4.52 28.21
N VAL A 5 -17.52 -5.70 28.16
CA VAL A 5 -16.51 -6.04 27.14
C VAL A 5 -17.03 -7.20 26.32
N ARG A 6 -17.00 -7.06 24.99
CA ARG A 6 -17.27 -8.13 24.03
C ARG A 6 -16.00 -8.38 23.24
N PHE A 7 -15.65 -9.65 23.04
CA PHE A 7 -14.51 -10.05 22.24
C PHE A 7 -15.01 -10.64 20.93
N LEU A 8 -14.38 -10.22 19.84
CA LEU A 8 -14.50 -10.85 18.53
C LEU A 8 -13.10 -11.26 18.12
N PHE A 9 -12.92 -12.55 17.90
CA PHE A 9 -11.69 -13.12 17.38
C PHE A 9 -12.02 -13.76 16.03
N GLU A 10 -11.17 -13.52 15.05
CA GLU A 10 -11.30 -14.05 13.70
C GLU A 10 -9.92 -14.55 13.22
N GLY A 11 -9.87 -15.31 12.13
CA GLY A 11 -8.66 -16.03 11.69
C GLY A 11 -8.31 -15.81 10.22
N GLU A 12 -8.98 -14.87 9.55
CA GLU A 12 -8.89 -14.55 8.14
C GLU A 12 -8.31 -13.15 7.86
N GLU A 13 -7.83 -12.41 8.87
CA GLU A 13 -7.25 -11.06 8.73
C GLU A 13 -6.25 -11.00 7.56
N GLU A 14 -5.30 -11.93 7.55
CA GLU A 14 -4.23 -12.05 6.54
C GLU A 14 -4.73 -12.55 5.16
N CYS A 15 -6.00 -12.95 5.06
CA CYS A 15 -6.64 -13.49 3.86
C CYS A 15 -7.85 -12.65 3.39
N GLY A 16 -8.15 -11.51 4.04
CA GLY A 16 -9.16 -10.54 3.63
C GLY A 16 -10.41 -10.44 4.53
N GLY A 17 -10.59 -11.35 5.49
CA GLY A 17 -11.64 -11.22 6.52
C GLY A 17 -13.09 -11.37 6.05
N GLU A 18 -13.37 -12.09 4.96
CA GLU A 18 -14.73 -12.16 4.40
C GLU A 18 -15.77 -12.67 5.41
N VAL A 19 -15.43 -13.70 6.21
CA VAL A 19 -16.38 -14.31 7.16
C VAL A 19 -16.78 -13.35 8.28
N VAL A 20 -15.85 -12.50 8.76
CA VAL A 20 -16.21 -11.54 9.81
C VAL A 20 -17.18 -10.48 9.26
N PHE A 21 -17.02 -10.03 8.02
CA PHE A 21 -17.96 -9.10 7.40
C PHE A 21 -19.36 -9.72 7.26
N ASP A 22 -19.44 -10.97 6.81
CA ASP A 22 -20.70 -11.70 6.71
C ASP A 22 -21.39 -11.85 8.06
N LEU A 23 -20.63 -12.18 9.12
CA LEU A 23 -21.16 -12.27 10.49
C LEU A 23 -21.70 -10.91 10.98
N LEU A 24 -20.94 -9.84 10.78
CA LEU A 24 -21.35 -8.49 11.18
C LEU A 24 -22.65 -8.06 10.48
N ALA A 25 -22.81 -8.45 9.20
CA ALA A 25 -24.01 -8.15 8.41
C ALA A 25 -25.20 -9.03 8.80
N ALA A 26 -24.99 -10.32 9.06
CA ALA A 26 -26.04 -11.27 9.41
C ALA A 26 -26.56 -11.07 10.85
N GLU A 27 -25.70 -10.60 11.76
CA GLU A 27 -26.01 -10.52 13.20
C GLU A 27 -25.64 -9.16 13.84
N PRO A 28 -26.14 -8.03 13.32
CA PRO A 28 -25.75 -6.70 13.78
C PRO A 28 -26.05 -6.44 15.27
N GLU A 29 -27.07 -7.08 15.83
CA GLU A 29 -27.41 -6.94 17.25
C GLU A 29 -26.40 -7.63 18.18
N ARG A 30 -25.74 -8.70 17.71
CA ARG A 30 -24.68 -9.40 18.48
C ARG A 30 -23.41 -8.56 18.55
N THR A 31 -23.21 -7.65 17.61
CA THR A 31 -21.99 -6.83 17.47
C THR A 31 -22.20 -5.37 17.84
N ARG A 32 -23.43 -4.99 18.21
CA ARG A 32 -23.77 -3.66 18.72
C ARG A 32 -22.98 -3.32 19.99
N VAL A 33 -22.15 -2.28 19.89
CA VAL A 33 -21.30 -1.74 20.96
C VAL A 33 -21.21 -0.21 20.84
N ASP A 34 -20.82 0.47 21.92
CA ASP A 34 -20.63 1.93 21.93
C ASP A 34 -19.27 2.35 21.35
N ALA A 35 -18.28 1.44 21.38
CA ALA A 35 -16.94 1.67 20.83
C ALA A 35 -16.28 0.32 20.47
N VAL A 36 -15.36 0.38 19.51
CA VAL A 36 -14.53 -0.76 19.07
C VAL A 36 -13.06 -0.40 19.32
N LEU A 37 -12.32 -1.34 19.89
CA LEU A 37 -10.87 -1.28 20.01
C LEU A 37 -10.27 -2.44 19.26
N VAL A 38 -9.41 -2.16 18.28
CA VAL A 38 -8.61 -3.15 17.57
C VAL A 38 -7.18 -3.02 18.08
N ALA A 39 -6.66 -4.09 18.68
CA ALA A 39 -5.34 -4.13 19.30
C ALA A 39 -4.33 -4.87 18.41
N ASP A 40 -4.16 -4.37 17.19
CA ASP A 40 -3.36 -5.00 16.13
C ASP A 40 -2.34 -4.04 15.51
N MET A 41 -1.85 -3.10 16.31
CA MET A 41 -0.91 -2.07 15.86
C MET A 41 0.23 -1.89 16.85
N GLY A 42 1.38 -1.47 16.32
CA GLY A 42 2.60 -1.26 17.09
C GLY A 42 2.69 0.12 17.74
N TYR A 43 3.72 0.31 18.56
CA TYR A 43 4.06 1.63 19.10
C TYR A 43 4.66 2.50 17.99
N PHE A 44 4.61 3.82 18.15
CA PHE A 44 5.28 4.72 17.19
C PHE A 44 6.80 4.58 17.27
N ALA A 45 7.34 4.45 18.49
CA ALA A 45 8.75 4.26 18.77
C ALA A 45 8.91 3.58 20.15
N PRO A 46 10.11 3.08 20.52
CA PRO A 46 10.35 2.57 21.87
C PRO A 46 9.91 3.57 22.95
N GLY A 47 9.05 3.11 23.87
CA GLY A 47 8.50 3.94 24.94
C GLY A 47 7.47 5.00 24.51
N ARG A 48 7.04 5.01 23.24
CA ARG A 48 6.04 5.94 22.70
C ARG A 48 4.82 5.17 22.18
N PRO A 49 3.80 4.93 23.02
CA PRO A 49 2.57 4.30 22.57
C PRO A 49 1.87 5.17 21.53
N ALA A 50 1.12 4.53 20.63
CA ALA A 50 0.39 5.19 19.57
C ALA A 50 -1.09 4.79 19.63
N VAL A 51 -1.95 5.73 19.25
CA VAL A 51 -3.36 5.48 18.97
C VAL A 51 -3.58 5.77 17.50
N TYR A 52 -3.98 4.75 16.75
CA TYR A 52 -4.24 4.84 15.32
C TYR A 52 -5.71 5.16 15.11
N THR A 53 -5.98 6.21 14.33
CA THR A 53 -7.34 6.67 14.05
C THR A 53 -7.79 6.31 12.63
N ALA A 54 -6.87 5.89 11.76
CA ALA A 54 -7.13 5.50 10.39
C ALA A 54 -6.03 4.58 9.86
N LEU A 55 -6.37 3.78 8.85
CA LEU A 55 -5.46 2.95 8.07
C LEU A 55 -5.70 3.19 6.58
N ARG A 56 -4.69 2.94 5.75
CA ARG A 56 -4.87 2.96 4.29
C ARG A 56 -5.63 1.70 3.88
N GLY A 57 -6.56 1.86 2.93
CA GLY A 57 -7.09 0.72 2.19
C GLY A 57 -6.04 0.14 1.24
N ILE A 58 -6.32 -1.06 0.73
CA ILE A 58 -5.49 -1.76 -0.26
C ILE A 58 -6.35 -2.17 -1.46
N CYS A 59 -5.77 -2.06 -2.66
CA CYS A 59 -6.32 -2.63 -3.88
C CYS A 59 -5.20 -3.40 -4.56
N TYR A 60 -5.33 -4.72 -4.58
CA TYR A 60 -4.33 -5.63 -5.13
C TYR A 60 -4.85 -6.23 -6.44
N THR A 61 -4.01 -6.30 -7.46
CA THR A 61 -4.42 -6.84 -8.77
C THR A 61 -3.25 -7.42 -9.53
N GLU A 62 -3.54 -8.29 -10.51
CA GLU A 62 -2.58 -8.86 -11.43
C GLU A 62 -2.77 -8.27 -12.83
N LEU A 63 -1.67 -7.86 -13.47
CA LEU A 63 -1.68 -7.36 -14.84
C LEU A 63 -1.01 -8.38 -15.76
N THR A 64 -1.81 -8.97 -16.67
CA THR A 64 -1.29 -9.90 -17.68
C THR A 64 -1.22 -9.22 -19.05
N VAL A 65 -0.03 -9.25 -19.66
CA VAL A 65 0.19 -8.74 -21.02
C VAL A 65 0.53 -9.90 -21.95
N ARG A 66 -0.27 -10.08 -23.00
CA ARG A 66 -0.01 -11.04 -24.09
C ARG A 66 0.06 -10.30 -25.41
N THR A 67 1.23 -10.31 -26.06
CA THR A 67 1.44 -9.63 -27.34
C THR A 67 1.44 -10.57 -28.54
N LEU A 68 1.77 -11.84 -28.34
CA LEU A 68 1.95 -12.84 -29.39
C LEU A 68 1.34 -14.19 -28.96
N GLN A 69 1.09 -15.08 -29.92
CA GLN A 69 0.54 -16.43 -29.66
C GLN A 69 1.63 -17.47 -29.33
N ARG A 70 2.90 -17.14 -29.55
CA ARG A 70 4.06 -17.98 -29.25
C ARG A 70 5.32 -17.13 -29.10
N ASP A 71 6.36 -17.71 -28.52
CA ASP A 71 7.68 -17.08 -28.45
C ASP A 71 8.34 -16.99 -29.83
N LEU A 72 9.13 -15.93 -30.02
CA LEU A 72 9.83 -15.62 -31.26
C LEU A 72 11.34 -15.47 -31.04
N HIS A 73 12.11 -15.80 -32.08
CA HIS A 73 13.55 -15.62 -32.10
C HIS A 73 13.93 -14.13 -32.10
N SER A 74 14.51 -13.63 -31.02
CA SER A 74 14.80 -12.20 -30.84
C SER A 74 15.73 -11.63 -31.93
N GLY A 75 16.66 -12.43 -32.47
CA GLY A 75 17.52 -11.98 -33.58
C GLY A 75 16.81 -11.79 -34.92
N HIS A 76 15.70 -12.49 -35.17
CA HIS A 76 14.94 -12.34 -36.42
C HIS A 76 13.83 -11.30 -36.29
N TYR A 77 13.23 -11.18 -35.11
CA TYR A 77 12.02 -10.40 -34.88
C TYR A 77 12.22 -9.20 -33.94
N GLY A 78 13.43 -9.01 -33.42
CA GLY A 78 13.78 -7.89 -32.55
C GLY A 78 13.57 -6.56 -33.27
N GLY A 79 12.86 -5.64 -32.61
CA GLY A 79 12.49 -4.34 -33.18
C GLY A 79 11.28 -4.35 -34.11
N VAL A 80 10.71 -5.53 -34.41
CA VAL A 80 9.51 -5.68 -35.26
C VAL A 80 8.33 -6.25 -34.49
N ALA A 81 8.55 -7.32 -33.72
CA ALA A 81 7.49 -7.97 -32.96
C ALA A 81 7.31 -7.31 -31.57
N PRO A 82 6.05 -7.09 -31.10
CA PRO A 82 5.80 -6.51 -29.80
C PRO A 82 6.23 -7.44 -28.66
N ASN A 83 7.14 -6.97 -27.81
CA ASN A 83 7.59 -7.70 -26.63
C ASN A 83 6.65 -7.45 -25.44
N ALA A 84 6.13 -8.53 -24.84
CA ALA A 84 5.16 -8.43 -23.74
C ALA A 84 5.76 -7.83 -22.45
N ILE A 85 6.98 -8.21 -22.10
CA ILE A 85 7.66 -7.69 -20.90
C ILE A 85 8.01 -6.22 -21.07
N GLU A 86 8.50 -5.82 -22.24
CA GLU A 86 8.76 -4.41 -22.54
C GLU A 86 7.46 -3.58 -22.45
N THR A 87 6.37 -4.10 -23.03
CA THR A 87 5.05 -3.46 -22.98
C THR A 87 4.55 -3.30 -21.55
N LEU A 88 4.66 -4.35 -20.73
CA LEU A 88 4.32 -4.31 -19.30
C LEU A 88 5.14 -3.25 -18.56
N CYS A 89 6.46 -3.22 -18.75
CA CYS A 89 7.34 -2.22 -18.14
C CYS A 89 6.91 -0.79 -18.50
N ARG A 90 6.60 -0.52 -19.78
CA ARG A 90 6.10 0.78 -20.24
C ARG A 90 4.80 1.17 -19.53
N MET A 91 3.82 0.26 -19.49
CA MET A 91 2.56 0.48 -18.78
C MET A 91 2.77 0.83 -17.30
N LEU A 92 3.65 0.09 -16.61
CA LEU A 92 3.96 0.35 -15.20
C LEU A 92 4.62 1.72 -14.99
N THR A 93 5.54 2.12 -15.88
CA THR A 93 6.17 3.45 -15.82
C THR A 93 5.23 4.60 -16.20
N ASP A 94 4.18 4.32 -16.97
CA ASP A 94 3.12 5.29 -17.25
C ASP A 94 2.19 5.45 -16.04
N LEU A 95 1.99 4.41 -15.24
CA LEU A 95 1.16 4.45 -14.03
C LEU A 95 1.77 5.26 -12.88
N LYS A 96 3.09 5.30 -12.72
CA LYS A 96 3.77 6.05 -11.65
C LYS A 96 4.92 6.89 -12.22
N SER A 97 4.90 8.20 -11.99
CA SER A 97 5.98 9.10 -12.39
C SER A 97 7.27 8.82 -11.64
N ARG A 98 8.39 9.33 -12.17
CA ARG A 98 9.68 9.34 -11.47
C ARG A 98 9.64 10.04 -10.12
N SER A 99 8.78 11.04 -9.96
CA SER A 99 8.51 11.75 -8.69
C SER A 99 7.50 11.04 -7.79
N GLY A 100 7.17 9.77 -8.07
CA GLY A 100 6.26 8.95 -7.27
C GLY A 100 4.76 9.26 -7.46
N ARG A 101 4.40 10.16 -8.38
CA ARG A 101 3.01 10.53 -8.63
C ARG A 101 2.30 9.49 -9.48
N ILE A 102 1.21 8.94 -8.95
CA ILE A 102 0.36 7.98 -9.65
C ILE A 102 -0.45 8.70 -10.74
N ARG A 103 -0.49 8.18 -11.96
CA ARG A 103 -1.15 8.82 -13.11
C ARG A 103 -2.53 8.27 -13.40
N VAL A 104 -3.17 7.65 -12.42
CA VAL A 104 -4.57 7.22 -12.52
C VAL A 104 -5.48 8.45 -12.55
N PRO A 105 -6.32 8.62 -13.59
CA PRO A 105 -7.22 9.77 -13.68
C PRO A 105 -8.10 9.91 -12.44
N LYS A 106 -8.30 11.16 -12.01
CA LYS A 106 -9.15 11.54 -10.86
C LYS A 106 -8.70 11.06 -9.48
N LEU A 107 -7.70 10.16 -9.35
CA LEU A 107 -7.22 9.64 -8.07
C LEU A 107 -7.00 10.73 -7.02
N TYR A 108 -6.15 11.73 -7.31
CA TYR A 108 -5.85 12.80 -6.35
C TYR A 108 -7.01 13.78 -6.10
N LYS A 109 -8.04 13.79 -6.93
CA LYS A 109 -9.25 14.59 -6.69
C LYS A 109 -10.17 13.91 -5.67
N SER A 110 -10.06 12.59 -5.52
CA SER A 110 -10.84 11.78 -4.59
C SER A 110 -10.18 11.64 -3.22
N ILE A 111 -8.96 12.16 -3.03
CA ILE A 111 -8.25 12.09 -1.76
C ILE A 111 -8.76 13.20 -0.84
N GLU A 112 -9.26 12.81 0.33
CA GLU A 112 -9.46 13.75 1.43
C GLU A 112 -8.09 14.17 1.99
N LYS A 113 -7.88 15.48 2.13
CA LYS A 113 -6.60 16.01 2.61
C LYS A 113 -6.55 15.88 4.13
N PRO A 114 -5.38 15.54 4.71
CA PRO A 114 -5.18 15.61 6.14
C PRO A 114 -5.56 16.98 6.71
N SER A 115 -6.26 16.96 7.83
CA SER A 115 -6.60 18.15 8.60
C SER A 115 -5.34 18.86 9.12
N LYS A 116 -5.50 20.12 9.50
CA LYS A 116 -4.41 20.89 10.13
C LYS A 116 -3.98 20.27 11.47
N ALA A 117 -4.93 19.67 12.20
CA ALA A 117 -4.66 19.03 13.48
C ALA A 117 -3.80 17.77 13.31
N GLU A 118 -4.13 16.91 12.35
CA GLU A 118 -3.34 15.73 12.01
C GLU A 118 -1.92 16.12 11.59
N ARG A 119 -1.78 17.05 10.65
CA ARG A 119 -0.47 17.52 10.18
C ARG A 119 0.38 18.10 11.31
N LYS A 120 -0.23 18.87 12.22
CA LYS A 120 0.46 19.41 13.40
C LYS A 120 0.88 18.29 14.36
N GLY A 121 0.03 17.29 14.55
CA GLY A 121 0.35 16.10 15.35
C GLY A 121 1.55 15.36 14.78
N TRP A 122 1.53 15.05 13.48
CA TRP A 122 2.63 14.35 12.81
C TRP A 122 3.93 15.14 12.84
N ALA A 123 3.88 16.46 12.62
CA ALA A 123 5.06 17.33 12.69
C ALA A 123 5.68 17.42 14.10
N SER A 124 4.93 17.05 15.15
CA SER A 124 5.45 17.00 16.53
C SER A 124 6.15 15.69 16.88
N LEU A 125 6.05 14.67 16.03
CA LEU A 125 6.69 13.39 16.24
C LEU A 125 8.20 13.50 15.95
N PRO A 126 9.06 12.85 16.75
CA PRO A 126 10.49 12.83 16.49
C PRO A 126 10.72 12.03 15.22
N PHE A 127 11.39 12.65 14.26
CA PHE A 127 11.77 11.99 13.03
C PHE A 127 13.14 12.51 12.60
N ASP A 128 14.06 11.58 12.42
CA ASP A 128 15.38 11.83 11.85
C ASP A 128 15.47 11.02 10.56
N GLU A 129 15.52 11.72 9.43
CA GLU A 129 15.56 11.10 8.11
C GLU A 129 16.84 10.28 7.88
N ALA A 130 17.98 10.73 8.42
CA ALA A 130 19.25 10.02 8.29
C ALA A 130 19.21 8.71 9.08
N ALA A 131 18.75 8.75 10.33
CA ALA A 131 18.58 7.56 11.15
C ALA A 131 17.54 6.59 10.55
N TYR A 132 16.44 7.12 10.00
CA TYR A 132 15.43 6.31 9.32
C TYR A 132 15.99 5.63 8.06
N LEU A 133 16.79 6.33 7.27
CA LEU A 133 17.48 5.77 6.11
C LEU A 133 18.49 4.68 6.49
N GLU A 134 19.25 4.90 7.57
CA GLU A 134 20.30 4.01 8.02
C GLU A 134 19.75 2.73 8.66
N HIS A 135 18.74 2.85 9.52
CA HIS A 135 18.33 1.75 10.39
C HIS A 135 17.02 1.06 9.97
N GLU A 136 16.07 1.79 9.38
CA GLU A 136 14.75 1.24 9.03
C GLU A 136 14.66 0.90 7.54
N VAL A 137 14.96 1.87 6.67
CA VAL A 137 14.90 1.67 5.22
C VAL A 137 16.14 0.94 4.70
N THR A 138 17.28 1.09 5.38
CA THR A 138 18.59 0.55 4.96
C THR A 138 18.95 0.96 3.52
N GLY A 139 18.70 2.22 3.18
CA GLY A 139 18.76 2.76 1.82
C GLY A 139 19.62 4.02 1.69
N LYS A 140 19.88 4.43 0.44
CA LYS A 140 20.66 5.66 0.14
C LYS A 140 19.81 6.92 -0.01
N ALA A 141 18.52 6.76 -0.24
CA ALA A 141 17.58 7.87 -0.43
C ALA A 141 16.14 7.40 -0.22
N LEU A 142 15.28 8.31 0.22
CA LEU A 142 13.84 8.10 0.25
C LEU A 142 13.22 8.39 -1.11
N THR A 143 12.07 7.78 -1.39
CA THR A 143 11.29 8.00 -2.61
C THR A 143 9.85 8.42 -2.28
N GLY A 144 9.06 8.66 -3.32
CA GLY A 144 7.65 9.03 -3.22
C GLY A 144 7.40 10.47 -3.60
N LEU A 145 6.20 10.96 -3.29
CA LEU A 145 5.72 12.27 -3.72
C LEU A 145 6.58 13.42 -3.18
N GLU A 146 7.20 14.17 -4.09
CA GLU A 146 7.94 15.38 -3.78
C GLU A 146 7.05 16.42 -3.08
N GLY A 147 7.61 17.13 -2.09
CA GLY A 147 6.91 18.17 -1.33
C GLY A 147 6.01 17.67 -0.20
N PHE A 148 5.98 16.35 0.05
CA PHE A 148 5.25 15.75 1.16
C PHE A 148 6.19 15.07 2.16
N SER A 149 5.89 15.21 3.45
CA SER A 149 6.64 14.55 4.51
C SER A 149 6.56 13.02 4.41
N VAL A 150 7.50 12.30 5.07
CA VAL A 150 7.42 10.83 5.20
C VAL A 150 6.07 10.42 5.76
N PHE A 151 5.59 11.08 6.80
CA PHE A 151 4.30 10.81 7.43
C PHE A 151 3.11 11.01 6.49
N GLU A 152 3.09 12.07 5.69
CA GLU A 152 2.02 12.23 4.68
C GLU A 152 2.06 11.12 3.64
N ARG A 153 3.26 10.75 3.18
CA ARG A 153 3.45 9.68 2.17
C ARG A 153 3.03 8.31 2.69
N THR A 154 3.30 7.99 3.96
CA THR A 154 3.03 6.67 4.55
C THR A 154 1.62 6.53 5.12
N TRP A 155 1.02 7.61 5.63
CA TRP A 155 -0.25 7.51 6.37
C TRP A 155 -1.46 8.04 5.61
N ALA A 156 -1.29 9.01 4.72
CA ALA A 156 -2.44 9.71 4.13
C ALA A 156 -2.49 9.70 2.59
N LEU A 157 -1.35 9.55 1.93
CA LEU A 157 -1.29 9.56 0.47
C LEU A 157 -1.28 8.14 -0.10
N PRO A 158 -1.85 7.94 -1.30
CA PRO A 158 -1.81 6.64 -1.96
C PRO A 158 -0.38 6.32 -2.42
N SER A 159 -0.05 5.04 -2.37
CA SER A 159 1.15 4.46 -2.98
C SER A 159 0.77 3.46 -4.07
N PHE A 160 1.71 3.15 -4.96
CA PHE A 160 1.59 2.13 -5.98
C PHE A 160 2.90 1.37 -6.01
N GLU A 161 2.86 0.09 -5.66
CA GLU A 161 4.04 -0.75 -5.53
C GLU A 161 3.92 -1.99 -6.43
N ILE A 162 5.07 -2.44 -6.94
CA ILE A 162 5.17 -3.60 -7.83
C ILE A 162 5.76 -4.73 -6.99
N HIS A 163 4.93 -5.74 -6.71
CA HIS A 163 5.33 -6.87 -5.85
C HIS A 163 6.08 -7.96 -6.62
N GLY A 164 5.92 -8.02 -7.95
CA GLY A 164 6.64 -8.97 -8.77
C GLY A 164 6.34 -8.80 -10.26
N ILE A 165 7.28 -9.25 -11.10
CA ILE A 165 7.11 -9.34 -12.55
C ILE A 165 7.58 -10.73 -12.96
N ARG A 166 6.75 -11.48 -13.69
CA ARG A 166 7.06 -12.82 -14.17
C ARG A 166 6.83 -12.93 -15.69
N GLY A 167 7.80 -13.48 -16.38
CA GLY A 167 7.72 -13.86 -17.80
C GLY A 167 9.10 -13.83 -18.47
N GLY A 168 9.17 -14.26 -19.74
CA GLY A 168 10.44 -14.42 -20.45
C GLY A 168 11.29 -15.58 -19.90
N PHE A 169 12.61 -15.53 -20.15
CA PHE A 169 13.57 -16.51 -19.67
C PHE A 169 14.08 -16.15 -18.27
N THR A 170 13.89 -17.04 -17.30
CA THR A 170 14.27 -16.85 -15.89
C THR A 170 15.22 -17.93 -15.37
N GLY A 171 15.78 -18.75 -16.26
CA GLY A 171 16.77 -19.77 -15.90
C GLY A 171 18.19 -19.22 -15.88
N GLU A 172 19.16 -20.07 -15.52
CA GLU A 172 20.57 -19.81 -15.83
C GLU A 172 20.74 -19.90 -17.36
N GLY A 173 21.22 -18.81 -17.95
CA GLY A 173 21.49 -18.69 -19.38
C GLY A 173 22.96 -18.88 -19.67
#